data_AF-A0A2E1J0J2-F1
#
_entry.id   AF-A0A2E1J0J2-F1
#
_cell.length_a   1.000
_cell.length_b   1.000
_cell.length_c   1.000
_cell.angle_alpha   90.00
_cell.angle_beta   90.00
_cell.angle_gamma   90.00
#
_symmetry.space_group_name_H-M   'P 1'
#
loop_
_entity.id
_entity.type
_entity.pdbx_description
1 polymer ?
#
loop_
_entity_poly.entity_id
_entity_poly.type
_entity_poly.pdbx_seq_one_letter_code
_entity_poly.pdbx_strand_id
1 'polypeptide(L)'
;MNFSKWLYNLGPIDYTVISALFIVNLILSLIIIKMLSEWNKSINKDKNFAKEFRASPIALFALSSILTTIFYLLLGNGLIKYFSEIINQ
;
A
#
# COMPACT_ATOMS: atom_id res chain seq x y z
N MET A 1 2.30 16.46 0.50
CA MET A 1 3.77 16.40 0.55
C MET A 1 4.36 17.14 -0.64
N ASN A 2 5.47 17.87 -0.50
CA ASN A 2 6.14 18.44 -1.69
C ASN A 2 6.79 17.29 -2.47
N PHE A 3 6.37 17.08 -3.72
CA PHE A 3 6.88 15.99 -4.57
C PHE A 3 8.40 16.05 -4.75
N SER A 4 8.97 17.25 -4.82
CA SER A 4 10.43 17.45 -4.92
C SER A 4 11.16 16.93 -3.66
N LYS A 5 10.58 17.17 -2.47
CA LYS A 5 11.13 16.64 -1.21
C LYS A 5 11.06 15.11 -1.16
N TRP A 6 9.96 14.53 -1.62
CA TRP A 6 9.81 13.08 -1.70
C TRP A 6 10.85 12.42 -2.62
N LEU A 7 11.17 13.05 -3.75
CA LEU A 7 12.11 12.48 -4.71
C LEU A 7 13.58 12.62 -4.29
N TYR A 8 13.95 13.70 -3.60
CA TYR A 8 15.35 14.08 -3.41
C TYR A 8 15.79 14.25 -1.95
N ASN A 9 14.88 14.30 -0.98
CA ASN A 9 15.24 14.66 0.40
C ASN A 9 14.30 14.03 1.45
N LEU A 10 14.44 12.71 1.64
CA LEU A 10 13.76 11.96 2.70
C LEU A 10 14.60 11.94 3.97
N GLY A 11 14.04 12.41 5.08
CA GLY A 11 14.65 12.32 6.40
C GLY A 11 14.37 10.99 7.11
N PRO A 12 15.00 10.74 8.27
CA PRO A 12 14.78 9.50 9.04
C PRO A 12 13.30 9.23 9.39
N ILE A 13 12.55 10.27 9.78
CA ILE A 13 11.12 10.16 10.10
C ILE A 13 10.30 9.79 8.85
N ASP A 14 10.70 10.31 7.68
CA ASP A 14 10.05 9.97 6.42
C ASP A 14 10.14 8.47 6.12
N TYR A 15 11.32 7.86 6.31
CA TYR A 15 11.50 6.41 6.14
C TYR A 15 10.65 5.60 7.12
N THR A 16 10.52 6.05 8.37
CA THR A 16 9.66 5.40 9.37
C THR A 16 8.19 5.44 8.94
N VAL A 17 7.69 6.60 8.52
CA VAL A 17 6.30 6.77 8.06
C VAL A 17 6.05 5.93 6.80
N ILE A 18 6.97 5.94 5.83
CA ILE A 18 6.85 5.12 4.62
C ILE A 18 6.81 3.64 4.96
N SER A 19 7.67 3.17 5.86
CA SER A 19 7.71 1.76 6.27
C SER A 19 6.44 1.34 7.00
N ALA A 20 5.92 2.19 7.90
CA ALA A 20 4.65 1.94 8.58
C ALA A 20 3.48 1.88 7.59
N LEU A 21 3.40 2.85 6.66
CA LEU A 21 2.40 2.85 5.60
C LEU A 21 2.52 1.61 4.71
N PHE A 22 3.74 1.17 4.39
CA PHE A 22 3.96 -0.01 3.58
C PHE A 22 3.40 -1.28 4.22
N ILE A 23 3.61 -1.47 5.52
CA ILE A 23 3.05 -2.62 6.26
C ILE A 23 1.52 -2.59 6.26
N VAL A 24 0.93 -1.42 6.51
CA VAL A 24 -0.54 -1.26 6.48
C VAL A 24 -1.08 -1.56 5.07
N ASN A 25 -0.38 -1.09 4.03
CA ASN A 25 -0.79 -1.30 2.65
C ASN A 25 -0.56 -2.73 2.15
N LEU A 26 0.37 -3.48 2.73
CA LEU A 26 0.50 -4.93 2.51
C LEU A 26 -0.77 -5.67 2.94
N ILE A 27 -1.28 -5.36 4.13
CA ILE A 27 -2.52 -5.95 4.64
C ILE A 27 -3.70 -5.52 3.75
N LEU A 28 -3.80 -4.24 3.42
CA LEU A 28 -4.87 -3.74 2.55
C LEU A 28 -4.83 -4.39 1.16
N SER A 29 -3.63 -4.59 0.60
CA SER A 29 -3.45 -5.24 -0.70
C SER A 29 -3.86 -6.72 -0.65
N LEU A 30 -3.60 -7.43 0.44
CA LEU A 30 -4.11 -8.79 0.63
C LEU A 30 -5.65 -8.82 0.60
N ILE A 31 -6.30 -7.86 1.24
CA ILE A 31 -7.77 -7.74 1.25
C ILE A 31 -8.28 -7.47 -0.17
N ILE A 32 -7.69 -6.51 -0.88
CA ILE A 32 -8.09 -6.16 -2.26
C ILE A 32 -7.96 -7.37 -3.18
N ILE A 33 -6.83 -8.06 -3.13
CA ILE A 33 -6.56 -9.24 -3.94
C ILE A 33 -7.57 -10.35 -3.63
N LYS A 34 -7.92 -10.55 -2.36
CA LYS A 34 -8.93 -11.52 -1.95
C LYS A 34 -10.32 -11.16 -2.49
N MET A 35 -10.73 -9.89 -2.37
CA MET A 35 -12.00 -9.41 -2.92
C MET A 35 -12.04 -9.57 -4.44
N LEU A 36 -10.93 -9.27 -5.14
CA LEU A 36 -10.82 -9.49 -6.60
C LEU A 36 -10.96 -10.98 -6.93
N SER A 37 -10.35 -11.86 -6.15
CA SER A 37 -10.46 -13.31 -6.34
C SER A 37 -11.90 -13.79 -6.18
N GLU A 38 -12.61 -13.31 -5.16
CA GLU A 38 -14.00 -13.69 -4.89
C GLU A 38 -14.94 -13.15 -5.98
N TRP A 39 -14.71 -11.91 -6.42
CA TRP A 39 -15.44 -11.30 -7.53
C TRP A 39 -15.21 -12.07 -8.84
N ASN A 40 -13.96 -12.43 -9.14
CA ASN A 40 -13.62 -13.23 -10.31
C ASN A 40 -14.29 -14.62 -10.28
N LYS A 41 -14.39 -15.25 -9.10
CA LYS A 41 -15.13 -16.51 -8.93
C LYS A 41 -16.63 -16.32 -9.15
N SER A 42 -17.20 -15.21 -8.69
CA SER A 42 -18.62 -14.89 -8.88
C SER A 42 -18.99 -14.75 -10.36
N ILE A 43 -18.14 -14.10 -11.16
CA ILE A 43 -18.36 -13.90 -12.59
C ILE A 43 -18.14 -15.17 -13.41
N ASN A 44 -17.16 -16.00 -13.02
CA ASN A 44 -16.76 -17.17 -13.79
C ASN A 44 -17.35 -18.50 -13.28
N LYS A 45 -18.48 -18.46 -12.55
CA LYS A 45 -19.12 -19.65 -11.93
C LYS A 45 -19.31 -20.86 -12.86
N ASP A 46 -19.46 -20.66 -14.17
CA ASP A 46 -19.73 -21.73 -15.14
C ASP A 46 -18.54 -22.13 -16.04
N LYS A 47 -17.35 -21.57 -15.83
CA LYS A 47 -16.17 -21.91 -16.65
C LYS A 47 -15.26 -22.88 -15.89
N ASN A 48 -15.46 -24.18 -16.10
CA ASN A 48 -14.61 -25.28 -15.60
C ASN A 48 -13.11 -25.13 -15.97
N PHE A 49 -12.77 -24.23 -16.90
CA PHE A 49 -11.41 -23.93 -17.35
C PHE A 49 -10.90 -22.53 -16.94
N ALA A 50 -11.62 -21.80 -16.08
CA ALA A 50 -11.17 -20.49 -15.63
C ALA A 50 -9.90 -20.63 -14.76
N LYS A 51 -8.81 -20.00 -15.19
CA LYS A 51 -7.53 -20.00 -14.47
C LYS A 51 -7.75 -19.39 -13.08
N GLU A 52 -7.40 -20.14 -12.03
CA GLU A 52 -7.51 -19.67 -10.65
C GLU A 52 -6.77 -18.34 -10.49
N PHE A 53 -7.44 -17.36 -9.90
CA PHE A 53 -6.80 -16.10 -9.54
C PHE A 53 -5.84 -16.36 -8.37
N ARG A 54 -4.54 -16.42 -8.66
CA ARG A 54 -3.50 -16.65 -7.66
C ARG A 54 -2.85 -15.32 -7.31
N ALA A 55 -2.92 -14.97 -6.03
CA ALA A 55 -2.20 -13.85 -5.45
C ALA A 55 -0.68 -14.12 -5.54
N SER A 56 -0.02 -13.58 -6.56
CA SER A 56 1.44 -13.62 -6.63
C SER A 56 2.03 -12.69 -5.57
N PRO A 57 3.09 -13.10 -4.86
CA PRO A 57 3.84 -12.18 -4.00
C PRO A 57 4.24 -10.90 -4.74
N ILE A 58 4.61 -10.99 -6.01
CA ILE A 58 4.99 -9.83 -6.84
C ILE A 58 3.82 -8.86 -6.98
N ALA A 59 2.62 -9.36 -7.25
CA ALA A 59 1.42 -8.52 -7.38
C ALA A 59 1.06 -7.83 -6.07
N LEU A 60 1.22 -8.54 -4.94
CA LEU A 60 1.00 -7.99 -3.61
C LEU A 60 1.97 -6.83 -3.31
N PHE A 61 3.27 -7.05 -3.53
CA PHE A 61 4.30 -6.04 -3.32
C PHE A 61 4.10 -4.83 -4.25
N ALA A 62 3.80 -5.07 -5.54
CA ALA A 62 3.55 -3.99 -6.49
C ALA A 62 2.36 -3.11 -6.07
N LEU A 63 1.22 -3.73 -5.72
CA LEU A 63 0.03 -3.00 -5.28
C LEU A 63 0.30 -2.21 -3.99
N SER A 64 1.02 -2.84 -3.05
CA SER A 64 1.37 -2.22 -1.76
C SER A 64 2.27 -1.00 -1.95
N SER A 65 3.26 -1.08 -2.85
CA SER A 65 4.15 0.03 -3.18
C SER A 65 3.40 1.20 -3.84
N ILE A 66 2.47 0.90 -4.76
CA ILE A 66 1.63 1.91 -5.40
C ILE A 66 0.75 2.62 -4.35
N LEU A 67 0.05 1.85 -3.51
CA LEU A 67 -0.79 2.40 -2.46
C LEU A 67 0.03 3.23 -1.47
N THR A 68 1.20 2.74 -1.07
CA THR A 68 2.10 3.47 -0.16
C THR A 68 2.53 4.81 -0.73
N THR A 69 2.86 4.85 -2.02
CA THR A 69 3.21 6.10 -2.70
C THR A 69 2.04 7.07 -2.68
N ILE A 70 0.83 6.61 -3.03
CA ILE A 70 -0.38 7.44 -3.04
C ILE A 70 -0.69 7.96 -1.63
N PHE A 71 -0.75 7.07 -0.64
CA PHE A 71 -1.04 7.45 0.74
C PHE A 71 0.01 8.40 1.32
N TYR A 72 1.28 8.18 1.02
CA TYR A 72 2.33 9.07 1.49
C TYR A 72 2.29 10.45 0.82
N LEU A 73 1.97 10.53 -0.47
CA LEU A 73 1.80 11.83 -1.14
C LEU A 73 0.63 12.62 -0.56
N LEU A 74 -0.48 11.94 -0.24
CA LEU A 74 -1.70 12.53 0.30
C LEU A 74 -1.58 12.90 1.79
N LEU A 75 -1.11 11.96 2.61
CA LEU A 75 -1.17 12.05 4.08
C LEU A 75 0.20 12.25 4.74
N GLY A 76 1.30 12.12 3.98
CA GLY A 76 2.66 12.08 4.52
C GLY A 76 3.00 13.27 5.42
N ASN A 77 2.67 14.51 5.00
CA ASN A 77 2.91 15.71 5.82
C ASN A 77 2.26 15.63 7.20
N GLY A 78 1.00 15.17 7.26
CA GLY A 78 0.26 15.06 8.51
C GLY A 78 0.84 13.96 9.41
N LEU A 79 1.17 12.81 8.82
CA LEU A 79 1.77 11.69 9.53
C LEU A 79 3.15 12.04 10.07
N ILE A 80 4.02 12.67 9.27
CA ILE A 80 5.36 13.11 9.71
C ILE A 80 5.25 14.06 10.90
N LYS A 81 4.33 15.03 10.84
CA LYS A 81 4.09 15.95 11.95
C LYS A 81 3.66 15.19 13.20
N TYR A 82 2.67 14.31 13.09
CA TYR A 82 2.18 13.50 14.20
C TYR A 82 3.28 12.63 14.84
N PHE A 83 4.08 11.93 14.03
CA PHE A 83 5.20 11.14 14.52
C PHE A 83 6.30 12.01 15.15
N SER A 84 6.58 13.18 14.59
CA SER A 84 7.55 14.10 15.18
C SER A 84 7.10 14.66 16.53
N GLU A 85 5.80 14.88 16.73
CA GLU A 85 5.26 15.32 18.01
C GLU A 85 5.37 14.23 19.08
N ILE A 86 5.11 12.97 18.72
CA ILE A 86 5.26 11.83 19.63
C ILE A 86 6.72 11.62 20.06
N ILE A 87 7.67 11.77 19.14
CA ILE A 87 9.10 11.52 19.43
C ILE A 87 9.72 12.62 20.30
N ASN A 88 9.21 13.85 20.20
CA ASN A 88 9.72 15.01 20.95
C ASN A 88 8.96 15.27 22.27
N GLN A 89 7.97 14.45 22.60
CA GLN A 89 7.33 14.39 23.93
C GLN A 89 8.07 13.42 24.85
#